data_AF-A0ABD0QLE9-F1
#
_entry.id   AF-A0ABD0QLE9-F1
#
_cell.length_a   1.000
_cell.length_b   1.000
_cell.length_c   1.000
_cell.angle_alpha   90.00
_cell.angle_beta   90.00
_cell.angle_gamma   90.00
#
_symmetry.space_group_name_H-M   'P 1'
#
loop_
_entity.id
_entity.type
_entity.pdbx_description
1 polymer ?
#
loop_
_entity_poly.entity_id
_entity_poly.type
_entity_poly.pdbx_seq_one_letter_code
_entity_poly.pdbx_strand_id
1 'polypeptide(L)'
;MESRAFCLLMLCCFISVCNFHPLNLRPNNGLRLCRKNSSLPGLEVLPGGGWDNLRNIDMGRVMNLSYSQCQTTEDGVYLIPDEVFVIPQKVSGVETNSEIITSWLEQKSSTSSSINADVSFFSVLNAKFSAENQRMKTHQVKDSSVTARVQ
;
A
#
# COMPACT_ATOMS: atom_id res chain seq x y z
N MET A 1 -3.05 -14.18 -61.35
CA MET A 1 -2.10 -13.68 -60.34
C MET A 1 -2.67 -12.54 -59.48
N GLU A 2 -3.97 -12.26 -59.54
CA GLU A 2 -4.62 -11.14 -58.83
C GLU A 2 -5.26 -11.53 -57.48
N SER A 3 -5.61 -12.81 -57.28
CA SER A 3 -6.39 -13.25 -56.10
C SER A 3 -5.57 -13.35 -54.81
N ARG A 4 -4.24 -13.56 -54.89
CA ARG A 4 -3.38 -13.71 -53.71
C ARG A 4 -3.06 -12.38 -53.03
N ALA A 5 -3.06 -11.27 -53.78
CA ALA A 5 -2.81 -9.93 -53.25
C ALA A 5 -3.97 -9.42 -52.38
N PHE A 6 -5.22 -9.70 -52.78
CA PHE A 6 -6.41 -9.32 -52.02
C PHE A 6 -6.52 -10.08 -50.68
N CYS A 7 -6.17 -11.36 -50.63
CA CYS A 7 -6.15 -12.11 -49.36
C CYS A 7 -5.10 -11.59 -48.38
N LEU A 8 -3.93 -11.13 -48.85
CA LEU A 8 -2.89 -10.55 -47.99
C LEU A 8 -3.29 -9.18 -47.44
N LEU A 9 -3.96 -8.34 -48.25
CA LEU A 9 -4.47 -7.04 -47.83
C LEU A 9 -5.58 -7.16 -46.76
N MET A 10 -6.47 -8.15 -46.90
CA MET A 10 -7.51 -8.40 -45.89
C MET A 10 -6.93 -8.92 -44.57
N LEU A 11 -5.90 -9.79 -44.61
CA LEU A 11 -5.22 -10.25 -43.39
C LEU A 11 -4.51 -9.10 -42.65
N CYS A 12 -3.89 -8.17 -43.38
CA CYS A 12 -3.22 -7.00 -42.78
C CYS A 12 -4.20 -6.02 -42.11
N CYS A 13 -5.42 -5.88 -42.62
CA CYS A 13 -6.47 -5.05 -42.01
C CYS A 13 -6.98 -5.62 -40.67
N PHE A 14 -7.02 -6.95 -40.50
CA PHE A 14 -7.42 -7.56 -39.22
C PHE A 14 -6.33 -7.49 -38.14
N ILE A 15 -5.05 -7.38 -38.53
CA ILE A 15 -3.93 -7.28 -37.56
C ILE A 15 -3.78 -5.83 -37.05
N SER A 16 -4.22 -4.82 -37.79
CA SER A 16 -4.06 -3.39 -37.42
C SER A 16 -5.09 -2.85 -36.41
N VAL A 17 -6.13 -3.61 -36.04
CA VAL A 17 -7.21 -3.10 -35.16
C VAL A 17 -7.02 -3.45 -33.67
N CYS A 18 -6.03 -4.27 -33.31
CA CYS A 18 -5.76 -4.60 -31.91
C CYS A 18 -4.54 -3.85 -31.37
N ASN A 19 -4.54 -2.52 -31.46
CA ASN A 19 -3.76 -1.69 -30.54
C ASN A 19 -4.44 -1.73 -29.16
N PHE A 20 -4.32 -2.86 -28.45
CA PHE A 20 -4.50 -2.91 -27.00
C PHE A 20 -3.32 -2.16 -26.35
N HIS A 21 -3.27 -0.84 -26.55
CA HIS A 21 -2.61 0.00 -25.58
C HIS A 21 -3.44 -0.13 -24.31
N PRO A 22 -2.88 -0.61 -23.19
CA PRO A 22 -3.54 -0.41 -21.93
C PRO A 22 -3.69 1.10 -21.80
N LEU A 23 -4.93 1.60 -21.89
CA LEU A 23 -5.24 2.94 -21.42
C LEU A 23 -4.95 2.91 -19.93
N ASN A 24 -3.70 3.18 -19.57
CA ASN A 24 -3.28 3.67 -18.26
C ASN A 24 -3.86 5.10 -18.11
N LEU A 25 -5.18 5.23 -18.23
CA LEU A 25 -5.94 6.32 -17.66
C LEU A 25 -5.87 6.11 -16.16
N ARG A 26 -4.70 6.39 -15.59
CA ARG A 26 -4.58 6.66 -14.16
C ARG A 26 -5.62 7.75 -13.90
N PRO A 27 -6.67 7.49 -13.11
CA PRO A 27 -7.72 8.47 -12.89
C PRO A 27 -7.06 9.78 -12.46
N ASN A 28 -7.25 10.84 -13.23
CA ASN A 28 -6.68 12.13 -12.89
C ASN A 28 -7.46 12.67 -11.69
N ASN A 29 -6.93 12.43 -10.50
CA ASN A 29 -7.54 12.88 -9.26
C ASN A 29 -7.26 14.35 -8.93
N GLY A 30 -6.68 15.12 -9.85
CA GLY A 30 -6.40 16.55 -9.66
C GLY A 30 -5.03 16.88 -9.06
N LEU A 31 -4.31 15.91 -8.49
CA LEU A 31 -3.04 16.14 -7.78
C LEU A 31 -1.97 16.84 -8.66
N ARG A 32 -1.90 16.48 -9.94
CA ARG A 32 -0.96 17.12 -10.89
C ARG A 32 -1.28 18.59 -11.12
N LEU A 33 -2.55 18.98 -11.06
CA LEU A 33 -2.96 20.38 -11.21
C LEU A 33 -2.52 21.18 -9.99
N CYS A 34 -2.75 20.65 -8.79
CA CYS A 34 -2.31 21.31 -7.55
C CYS A 34 -0.79 21.49 -7.48
N ARG A 35 -0.01 20.49 -7.90
CA ARG A 35 1.46 20.60 -7.94
C ARG A 35 1.99 21.70 -8.85
N LYS A 36 1.27 22.04 -9.94
CA LYS A 36 1.69 23.15 -10.82
C LYS A 36 1.61 24.50 -10.11
N ASN A 37 0.68 24.65 -9.16
CA ASN A 37 0.43 25.92 -8.49
C ASN A 37 1.26 26.10 -7.21
N SER A 38 1.48 25.05 -6.43
CA SER A 38 2.15 25.15 -5.13
C SER A 38 3.54 24.52 -5.06
N SER A 39 3.97 23.72 -6.05
CA SER A 39 5.20 22.92 -6.03
C SER A 39 5.36 21.96 -4.83
N LEU A 40 4.34 21.84 -3.98
CA LEU A 40 4.36 20.99 -2.79
C LEU A 40 4.24 19.49 -3.15
N PRO A 41 4.92 18.59 -2.42
CA PRO A 41 4.69 17.16 -2.54
C PRO A 41 3.30 16.77 -2.05
N GLY A 42 2.78 15.64 -2.53
CA GLY A 42 1.56 15.06 -1.96
C GLY A 42 1.92 14.14 -0.80
N LEU A 43 1.08 14.08 0.22
CA LEU A 43 1.25 13.12 1.31
C LEU A 43 1.08 11.69 0.77
N GLU A 44 2.11 10.86 0.92
CA GLU A 44 2.15 9.51 0.31
C GLU A 44 1.44 8.46 1.18
N VAL A 45 1.40 8.67 2.50
CA VAL A 45 0.73 7.79 3.46
C VAL A 45 -0.73 8.26 3.60
N LEU A 46 -1.63 7.56 2.90
CA LEU A 46 -3.05 7.92 2.86
C LEU A 46 -3.92 6.74 3.31
N PRO A 47 -5.02 7.01 4.04
CA PRO A 47 -6.01 5.98 4.37
C PRO A 47 -6.86 5.60 3.15
N GLY A 48 -7.75 4.62 3.33
CA GLY A 48 -8.72 4.22 2.31
C GLY A 48 -8.20 3.18 1.31
N GLY A 49 -7.02 2.62 1.54
CA GLY A 49 -6.58 1.37 0.92
C GLY A 49 -7.25 0.15 1.56
N GLY A 50 -7.38 -0.93 0.80
CA GLY A 50 -7.74 -2.25 1.32
C GLY A 50 -6.54 -2.88 2.01
N TRP A 51 -6.80 -3.74 2.99
CA TRP A 51 -5.77 -4.38 3.81
C TRP A 51 -6.06 -5.87 3.96
N ASP A 52 -5.07 -6.71 3.70
CA ASP A 52 -5.12 -8.12 4.07
C ASP A 52 -4.53 -8.32 5.46
N ASN A 53 -5.42 -8.57 6.44
CA ASN A 53 -5.05 -8.69 7.85
C ASN A 53 -4.34 -10.00 8.22
N LEU A 54 -4.33 -11.00 7.33
CA LEU A 54 -3.59 -12.26 7.58
C LEU A 54 -2.13 -12.11 7.18
N ARG A 55 -1.89 -11.42 6.06
CA ARG A 55 -0.57 -11.24 5.45
C ARG A 55 0.10 -9.90 5.79
N ASN A 56 -0.64 -8.96 6.37
CA ASN A 56 -0.22 -7.57 6.59
C ASN A 56 0.25 -6.89 5.29
N ILE A 57 -0.59 -6.90 4.26
CA ILE A 57 -0.26 -6.27 2.97
C ILE A 57 -1.38 -5.35 2.47
N ASP A 58 -0.99 -4.29 1.79
CA ASP A 58 -1.90 -3.39 1.08
C ASP A 58 -2.51 -4.08 -0.14
N MET A 59 -3.82 -3.98 -0.27
CA MET A 59 -4.62 -4.61 -1.34
C MET A 59 -5.15 -3.61 -2.37
N GLY A 60 -4.52 -2.44 -2.48
CA GLY A 60 -4.90 -1.40 -3.42
C GLY A 60 -5.96 -0.43 -2.87
N ARG A 61 -6.40 0.53 -3.69
CA ARG A 61 -7.31 1.60 -3.26
C ARG A 61 -8.76 1.12 -3.19
N VAL A 62 -9.45 1.45 -2.10
CA VAL A 62 -10.89 1.20 -1.90
C VAL A 62 -11.68 2.51 -1.95
N MET A 63 -11.18 3.56 -1.29
CA MET A 63 -11.84 4.87 -1.25
C MET A 63 -11.44 5.74 -2.44
N ASN A 64 -12.37 6.57 -2.91
CA ASN A 64 -12.05 7.62 -3.87
C ASN A 64 -11.34 8.77 -3.15
N LEU A 65 -10.24 9.28 -3.72
CA LEU A 65 -9.42 10.34 -3.15
C LEU A 65 -9.20 11.42 -4.21
N SER A 66 -9.82 12.58 -4.01
CA SER A 66 -9.78 13.72 -4.94
C SER A 66 -8.91 14.86 -4.40
N TYR A 67 -8.36 15.68 -5.31
CA TYR A 67 -7.53 16.86 -4.99
C TYR A 67 -8.08 18.07 -5.75
N SER A 68 -9.38 18.29 -5.71
CA SER A 68 -10.03 19.39 -6.44
C SER A 68 -9.84 20.73 -5.72
N GLN A 69 -9.69 20.72 -4.39
CA GLN A 69 -9.54 21.92 -3.58
C GLN A 69 -8.07 22.26 -3.26
N CYS A 70 -7.13 21.41 -3.68
CA CYS A 70 -5.69 21.56 -3.39
C CYS A 70 -5.40 21.83 -1.91
N GLN A 71 -6.10 21.12 -1.03
CA GLN A 71 -5.90 21.24 0.41
C GLN A 71 -4.46 20.89 0.80
N THR A 72 -4.00 21.52 1.87
CA THR A 72 -2.66 21.30 2.42
C THR A 72 -2.76 20.95 3.90
N THR A 73 -1.71 20.33 4.42
CA THR A 73 -1.52 20.19 5.86
C THR A 73 -1.46 21.57 6.53
N GLU A 74 -1.80 21.67 7.82
CA GLU A 74 -1.79 22.95 8.54
C GLU A 74 -0.41 23.62 8.57
N ASP A 75 0.67 22.84 8.50
CA ASP A 75 2.04 23.32 8.40
C ASP A 75 2.48 23.66 6.97
N GLY A 76 1.61 23.47 5.97
CA GLY A 76 1.85 23.84 4.57
C GLY A 76 2.89 22.99 3.84
N VAL A 77 3.28 21.82 4.38
CA VAL A 77 4.36 21.00 3.82
C VAL A 77 3.86 20.02 2.76
N TYR A 78 2.63 19.51 2.88
CA TYR A 78 2.09 18.48 1.98
C TYR A 78 0.70 18.85 1.44
N LEU A 79 0.43 18.43 0.20
CA LEU A 79 -0.92 18.37 -0.37
C LEU A 79 -1.65 17.13 0.17
N ILE A 80 -2.91 17.29 0.55
CA ILE A 80 -3.78 16.22 1.05
C ILE A 80 -5.06 16.11 0.20
N PRO A 81 -5.68 14.91 0.11
CA PRO A 81 -6.98 14.75 -0.55
C PRO A 81 -8.10 15.55 0.14
N ASP A 82 -9.13 15.92 -0.62
CA ASP A 82 -10.25 16.73 -0.14
C ASP A 82 -11.07 16.02 0.96
N GLU A 83 -11.07 14.68 0.97
CA GLU A 83 -11.79 13.84 1.94
C GLU A 83 -10.95 13.44 3.17
N VAL A 84 -9.72 13.94 3.29
CA VAL A 84 -8.78 13.55 4.36
C VAL A 84 -8.38 14.78 5.17
N PHE A 85 -8.43 14.65 6.49
CA PHE A 85 -7.80 15.61 7.42
C PHE A 85 -6.61 14.95 8.11
N VAL A 86 -5.65 15.77 8.54
CA VAL A 86 -4.45 15.31 9.24
C VAL A 86 -4.44 15.84 10.68
N ILE A 87 -3.88 15.07 11.61
CA ILE A 87 -3.61 15.51 12.97
C ILE A 87 -2.09 15.49 13.17
N PRO A 88 -1.43 16.64 13.41
CA PRO A 88 0.02 16.68 13.58
C PRO A 88 0.44 16.06 14.92
N GLN A 89 1.06 14.89 14.86
CA GLN A 89 1.65 14.21 16.02
C GLN A 89 3.18 14.26 15.92
N LYS A 90 3.79 15.26 16.55
CA LYS A 90 5.26 15.45 16.57
C LYS A 90 5.88 14.78 17.79
N VAL A 91 5.80 13.45 17.83
CA VAL A 91 6.32 12.63 18.93
C VAL A 91 7.50 11.80 18.41
N SER A 92 8.57 11.74 19.20
CA SER A 92 9.71 10.85 18.97
C SER A 92 9.90 10.00 20.23
N GLY A 93 9.93 8.69 20.04
CA GLY A 93 10.28 7.72 21.07
C GLY A 93 11.69 7.20 20.82
N VAL A 94 12.41 6.89 21.90
CA VAL A 94 13.71 6.21 21.85
C VAL A 94 13.71 5.16 22.95
N GLU A 95 13.76 3.88 22.57
CA GLU A 95 13.89 2.79 23.54
C GLU A 95 15.37 2.45 23.77
N THR A 96 15.77 2.38 25.03
CA THR A 96 17.13 1.98 25.42
C THR A 96 17.24 0.48 25.71
N ASN A 97 16.11 -0.20 25.89
CA ASN A 97 16.04 -1.60 26.28
C ASN A 97 15.40 -2.44 25.19
N SER A 98 15.78 -3.73 25.12
CA SER A 98 15.17 -4.67 24.18
C SER A 98 13.99 -5.40 24.79
N GLU A 99 12.95 -5.61 23.97
CA GLU A 99 11.90 -6.58 24.28
C GLU A 99 12.34 -7.98 23.85
N ILE A 100 12.05 -8.99 24.67
CA ILE A 100 12.30 -10.40 24.38
C ILE A 100 10.98 -11.07 24.02
N ILE A 101 10.88 -11.52 22.78
CA ILE A 101 9.75 -12.27 22.24
C ILE A 101 10.14 -13.75 22.27
N THR A 102 9.60 -14.46 23.27
CA THR A 102 9.90 -15.88 23.51
C THR A 102 9.16 -16.80 22.54
N SER A 103 7.99 -16.38 22.05
CA SER A 103 7.14 -17.17 21.16
C SER A 103 6.65 -16.35 19.97
N TRP A 104 6.75 -16.93 18.78
CA TRP A 104 6.18 -16.38 17.54
C TRP A 104 4.66 -16.21 17.60
N LEU A 105 3.97 -16.91 18.52
CA LEU A 105 2.54 -16.69 18.77
C LEU A 105 2.26 -15.33 19.40
N GLU A 106 3.20 -14.80 20.19
CA GLU A 106 3.08 -13.52 20.90
C GLU A 106 3.63 -12.34 20.09
N GLN A 107 4.20 -12.61 18.91
CA GLN A 107 4.72 -11.58 18.02
C GLN A 107 3.63 -10.55 17.68
N LYS A 108 3.96 -9.27 17.94
CA LYS A 108 3.21 -8.10 17.49
C LYS A 108 3.96 -7.46 16.34
N SER A 109 3.25 -7.14 15.26
CA SER A 109 3.85 -6.44 14.11
C SER A 109 4.22 -5.00 14.49
N SER A 110 5.38 -4.53 14.03
CA SER A 110 5.85 -3.16 14.30
C SER A 110 5.03 -2.08 13.58
N THR A 111 4.47 -2.39 12.41
CA THR A 111 3.80 -1.41 11.54
C THR A 111 2.27 -1.50 11.59
N SER A 112 1.73 -2.64 12.03
CA SER A 112 0.30 -2.96 11.92
C SER A 112 -0.27 -3.57 13.21
N SER A 113 0.35 -3.31 14.37
CA SER A 113 -0.10 -3.87 15.65
C SER A 113 -1.55 -3.52 15.99
N SER A 114 -1.98 -2.28 15.73
CA SER A 114 -3.32 -1.80 16.08
C SER A 114 -4.43 -2.51 15.30
N ILE A 115 -4.30 -2.63 13.98
CA ILE A 115 -5.28 -3.31 13.12
C ILE A 115 -5.32 -4.83 13.38
N ASN A 116 -4.19 -5.42 13.79
CA ASN A 116 -4.12 -6.83 14.15
C ASN A 116 -4.74 -7.14 15.51
N ALA A 117 -4.76 -6.17 16.43
CA ALA A 117 -5.35 -6.30 17.75
C ALA A 117 -6.88 -6.07 17.75
N ASP A 118 -7.46 -5.64 16.63
CA ASP A 118 -8.88 -5.38 16.52
C ASP A 118 -9.73 -6.66 16.68
N VAL A 119 -10.98 -6.48 17.11
CA VAL A 119 -11.89 -7.59 17.40
C VAL A 119 -12.26 -8.31 16.11
N SER A 120 -11.80 -9.54 15.96
CA SER A 120 -12.17 -10.42 14.85
C SER A 120 -12.62 -11.79 15.34
N PHE A 121 -13.39 -12.49 14.51
CA PHE A 121 -13.89 -13.84 14.84
C PHE A 121 -12.75 -14.84 15.12
N PHE A 122 -11.59 -14.65 14.49
CA PHE A 122 -10.36 -15.41 14.73
C PHE A 122 -9.17 -14.50 14.98
N SER A 123 -9.19 -13.76 16.08
CA SER A 123 -8.14 -12.79 16.44
C SER A 123 -6.74 -13.42 16.51
N VAL A 124 -6.64 -14.71 16.83
CA VAL A 124 -5.37 -15.47 16.89
C VAL A 124 -4.68 -15.60 15.52
N LEU A 125 -5.42 -15.46 14.42
CA LEU A 125 -4.89 -15.63 13.05
C LEU A 125 -4.36 -14.33 12.42
N ASN A 126 -4.72 -13.17 12.97
CA ASN A 126 -4.27 -11.88 12.45
C ASN A 126 -2.73 -11.83 12.41
N ALA A 127 -2.17 -11.28 11.32
CA ALA A 127 -0.75 -11.22 11.00
C ALA A 127 0.03 -12.54 10.90
N LYS A 128 -0.57 -13.71 11.17
CA LYS A 128 0.21 -14.96 11.27
C LYS A 128 0.78 -15.46 9.94
N PHE A 129 0.28 -14.95 8.82
CA PHE A 129 0.80 -15.23 7.48
C PHE A 129 1.67 -14.09 6.93
N SER A 130 1.96 -13.06 7.72
CA SER A 130 2.90 -12.01 7.33
C SER A 130 4.33 -12.52 7.20
N ALA A 131 5.11 -11.87 6.33
CA ALA A 131 6.52 -12.20 6.15
C ALA A 131 7.32 -12.06 7.45
N GLU A 132 6.98 -11.06 8.28
CA GLU A 132 7.59 -10.83 9.59
C GLU A 132 7.37 -12.02 10.53
N ASN A 133 6.11 -12.46 10.68
CA ASN A 133 5.78 -13.58 11.55
C ASN A 133 6.35 -14.91 11.04
N GLN A 134 6.27 -15.18 9.73
CA GLN A 134 6.83 -16.40 9.13
C GLN A 134 8.35 -16.48 9.29
N ARG A 135 9.06 -15.35 9.12
CA ARG A 135 10.50 -15.28 9.33
C ARG A 135 10.87 -15.53 10.79
N MET A 136 10.18 -14.88 11.73
CA MET A 136 10.42 -15.09 13.16
C MET A 136 10.17 -16.54 13.56
N LYS A 137 9.02 -17.11 13.17
CA LYS A 137 8.70 -18.52 13.42
C LYS A 137 9.77 -19.45 12.88
N THR A 138 10.24 -19.23 11.65
CA THR A 138 11.28 -20.05 11.03
C THR A 138 12.54 -20.06 11.87
N HIS A 139 13.04 -18.89 12.31
CA HIS A 139 14.25 -18.80 13.12
C HIS A 139 14.08 -19.35 14.54
N GLN A 140 12.95 -19.07 15.20
CA GLN A 140 12.71 -19.58 16.56
C GLN A 140 12.60 -21.11 16.58
N VAL A 141 11.88 -21.69 15.61
CA VAL A 141 11.66 -23.14 15.55
C VAL A 141 12.90 -23.87 15.06
N LYS A 142 13.57 -23.36 14.02
CA LYS A 142 14.74 -24.03 13.43
C LYS A 142 15.96 -23.95 14.34
N ASP A 143 16.21 -22.79 14.93
CA ASP A 143 17.45 -22.52 15.67
C ASP A 143 17.23 -22.63 17.19
N SER A 144 16.04 -23.03 17.65
CA SER A 144 15.64 -23.05 19.07
C SER A 144 15.96 -21.73 19.78
N SER A 145 15.69 -20.62 19.08
CA SER A 145 16.09 -19.28 19.47
C SER A 145 14.91 -18.44 19.97
N VAL A 146 15.21 -17.37 20.71
CA VAL A 146 14.26 -16.30 21.05
C VAL A 146 14.60 -15.06 20.26
N THR A 147 13.63 -14.15 20.08
CA THR A 147 13.86 -12.91 19.33
C THR A 147 13.96 -11.72 20.28
N ALA A 148 15.06 -10.97 20.19
CA ALA A 148 15.21 -9.68 20.84
C ALA A 148 14.95 -8.56 19.83
N ARG A 149 14.26 -7.50 20.25
CA ARG A 149 13.89 -6.36 19.39
C ARG A 149 14.01 -5.05 20.15
N VAL A 150 14.43 -4.00 19.45
CA VAL A 150 14.54 -2.61 19.93
C VAL A 150 14.08 -1.69 18.79
N GLN A 151 13.32 -0.64 19.10
CA GLN A 151 12.71 0.27 18.12
C GLN A 151 12.70 1.71 18.64
#